data_AF-Q9HS76-F1
#
_entry.id   AF-Q9HS76-F1
#
_cell.length_a   1.000
_cell.length_b   1.000
_cell.length_c   1.000
_cell.angle_alpha   90.00
_cell.angle_beta   90.00
_cell.angle_gamma   90.00
#
_symmetry.space_group_name_H-M   'P 1'
#
loop_
_entity.id
_entity.type
_entity.pdbx_description
1 polymer ?
#
loop_
_entity_poly.entity_id
_entity_poly.type
_entity_poly.pdbx_seq_one_letter_code
_entity_poly.pdbx_strand_id
1 'polypeptide(L)'
;MPAFGSSYAHLAGTVGEVWTTIDTTITSGSELTAALRDGVSRTVDHDTGLSHYRQRIAEKLHLGYENTWEKLDRVVLSGMERTHPRQVAYDGRFDDIAVY
;
A
#
# COMPACT_ATOMS: atom_id res chain seq x y z
N MET A 1 -4.99 -17.68 3.48
CA MET A 1 -4.98 -17.37 2.03
C MET A 1 -3.60 -17.67 1.48
N PRO A 2 -3.47 -18.20 0.25
CA PRO A 2 -2.17 -18.33 -0.41
C PRO A 2 -1.49 -16.96 -0.48
N ALA A 3 -0.18 -16.90 -0.24
CA ALA A 3 0.57 -15.65 -0.27
C ALA A 3 0.69 -15.11 -1.71
N PHE A 4 0.68 -13.79 -1.87
CA PHE A 4 1.00 -13.09 -3.11
C PHE A 4 1.89 -11.89 -2.78
N GLY A 5 2.71 -11.48 -3.74
CA GLY A 5 3.57 -10.30 -3.66
C GLY A 5 3.15 -9.24 -4.67
N SER A 6 3.32 -7.98 -4.29
CA SER A 6 3.18 -6.81 -5.14
C SER A 6 4.23 -5.80 -4.71
N SER A 7 4.79 -5.07 -5.68
CA SER A 7 5.77 -4.01 -5.43
C SER A 7 5.26 -2.92 -4.48
N TYR A 8 3.94 -2.69 -4.41
CA TYR A 8 3.33 -1.61 -3.62
C TYR A 8 4.06 -0.27 -3.83
N ALA A 9 4.44 -0.01 -5.08
CA ALA A 9 5.38 1.05 -5.44
C ALA A 9 4.81 2.45 -5.14
N HIS A 10 5.54 3.22 -4.34
CA HIS A 10 5.33 4.66 -4.14
C HIS A 10 6.15 5.48 -5.15
N LEU A 11 7.27 4.94 -5.62
CA LEU A 11 8.10 5.55 -6.65
C LEU A 11 7.91 4.85 -8.00
N ALA A 12 7.83 5.62 -9.08
CA ALA A 12 7.69 5.05 -10.43
C ALA A 12 8.79 4.03 -10.79
N GLY A 13 10.00 4.20 -10.22
CA GLY A 13 11.11 3.27 -10.42
C GLY A 13 10.86 1.87 -9.87
N THR A 14 10.12 1.75 -8.75
CA THR A 14 9.90 0.49 -8.04
C THR A 14 8.71 -0.31 -8.60
N VAL A 15 8.01 0.20 -9.61
CA VAL A 15 6.88 -0.48 -10.24
C VAL A 15 7.36 -1.78 -10.88
N GLY A 16 6.78 -2.90 -10.41
CA GLY A 16 7.09 -4.23 -10.93
C GLY A 16 8.35 -4.86 -10.35
N GLU A 17 8.96 -4.28 -9.31
CA GLU A 17 10.10 -4.90 -8.64
C GLU A 17 9.75 -6.13 -7.80
N VAL A 18 8.48 -6.31 -7.44
CA VAL A 18 7.95 -7.53 -6.82
C VAL A 18 6.71 -7.92 -7.59
N TRP A 19 6.63 -9.18 -7.99
CA TRP A 19 5.51 -9.73 -8.72
C TRP A 19 5.15 -11.13 -8.24
N THR A 20 3.97 -11.57 -8.64
CA THR A 20 3.51 -12.95 -8.43
C THR A 20 3.39 -13.62 -9.80
N THR A 21 4.17 -14.66 -10.03
CA THR A 21 4.01 -15.53 -11.20
C THR A 21 2.96 -16.58 -10.87
N ILE A 22 1.92 -16.70 -11.69
CA ILE A 22 0.90 -17.74 -11.57
C ILE A 22 1.18 -18.78 -12.66
N ASP A 23 1.21 -20.06 -12.30
CA ASP A 23 1.58 -21.17 -13.19
C ASP A 23 0.44 -21.55 -14.16
N THR A 24 -0.21 -20.55 -14.75
CA THR A 24 -1.24 -20.71 -15.77
C THR A 24 -1.37 -19.46 -16.63
N THR A 25 -1.84 -19.63 -17.87
CA THR A 25 -2.12 -18.49 -18.75
C THR A 25 -3.35 -17.75 -18.27
N ILE A 26 -3.24 -16.43 -18.17
CA ILE A 26 -4.33 -15.54 -17.75
C ILE A 26 -4.49 -14.46 -18.82
N THR A 27 -5.69 -14.34 -19.37
CA THR A 27 -6.02 -13.38 -20.44
C THR A 27 -7.10 -12.39 -20.03
N SER A 28 -7.72 -12.58 -18.85
CA SER A 28 -8.77 -11.72 -18.32
C SER A 28 -8.71 -11.55 -16.80
N GLY A 29 -9.37 -10.50 -16.30
CA GLY A 29 -9.48 -10.26 -14.85
C GLY A 29 -10.30 -11.31 -14.10
N SER A 30 -11.29 -11.93 -14.76
CA SER A 30 -12.06 -13.03 -14.17
C SER A 30 -11.23 -14.30 -14.01
N GLU A 31 -10.41 -14.63 -15.01
CA GLU A 31 -9.44 -15.74 -14.93
C GLU A 31 -8.41 -15.50 -13.82
N LEU A 32 -7.90 -14.28 -13.69
CA LEU A 32 -7.00 -13.91 -12.60
C LEU A 32 -7.66 -14.14 -11.24
N THR A 33 -8.90 -13.65 -11.07
CA THR A 33 -9.64 -13.78 -9.81
C THR A 33 -9.90 -15.25 -9.46
N ALA A 34 -10.25 -16.07 -10.45
CA ALA A 34 -10.43 -17.51 -10.28
C ALA A 34 -9.11 -18.18 -9.85
N ALA A 35 -8.00 -17.91 -10.56
CA ALA A 35 -6.70 -18.47 -10.21
C ALA A 35 -6.24 -18.09 -8.79
N LEU A 36 -6.53 -16.85 -8.36
CA LEU A 36 -6.25 -16.40 -7.00
C LEU A 36 -7.11 -17.14 -5.96
N ARG A 37 -8.41 -17.33 -6.23
CA ARG A 37 -9.37 -18.00 -5.35
C ARG A 37 -9.11 -19.51 -5.24
N ASP A 38 -8.86 -20.16 -6.36
CA ASP A 38 -8.79 -21.61 -6.48
C ASP A 38 -7.41 -22.17 -6.06
N GLY A 39 -6.50 -21.29 -5.64
CA GLY A 39 -5.22 -21.70 -5.08
C GLY A 39 -4.25 -22.25 -6.12
N VAL A 40 -4.34 -21.79 -7.38
CA VAL A 40 -3.38 -22.16 -8.44
C VAL A 40 -1.96 -21.87 -7.96
N SER A 41 -1.04 -22.78 -8.32
CA SER A 41 0.39 -22.67 -7.99
C SER A 41 0.94 -21.32 -8.45
N ARG A 42 1.80 -20.74 -7.61
CA ARG A 42 2.36 -19.41 -7.81
C ARG A 42 3.67 -19.24 -7.08
N THR A 43 4.53 -18.38 -7.61
CA THR A 43 5.77 -17.94 -6.97
C THR A 43 5.73 -16.43 -6.77
N VAL A 44 6.30 -15.97 -5.66
CA VAL A 44 6.55 -14.55 -5.43
C VAL A 44 8.01 -14.30 -5.75
N ASP A 45 8.24 -13.41 -6.71
CA ASP A 45 9.55 -13.08 -7.24
C ASP A 45 9.82 -11.59 -7.07
N HIS A 46 11.09 -11.20 -7.14
CA HIS A 46 11.49 -9.80 -7.09
C HIS A 46 12.73 -9.54 -7.94
N ASP A 47 12.93 -8.28 -8.35
CA ASP A 47 14.14 -7.86 -9.04
C ASP A 47 15.34 -7.97 -8.08
N THR A 48 16.45 -8.51 -8.58
CA THR A 48 17.70 -8.70 -7.81
C THR A 48 18.84 -7.79 -8.30
N GLY A 49 18.58 -6.88 -9.24
CA GLY A 49 19.58 -6.01 -9.83
C GLY A 49 20.16 -4.95 -8.87
N LEU A 50 21.32 -4.38 -9.22
CA LEU A 50 21.91 -3.25 -8.47
C LEU A 50 21.01 -2.00 -8.48
N SER A 51 20.19 -1.82 -9.53
CA SER A 51 19.17 -0.77 -9.57
C SER A 51 18.14 -0.96 -8.47
N HIS A 52 17.73 -2.21 -8.22
CA HIS A 52 16.74 -2.56 -7.19
C HIS A 52 17.15 -2.10 -5.79
N TYR A 53 18.42 -2.30 -5.43
CA TYR A 53 18.93 -1.85 -4.14
C TYR A 53 18.80 -0.33 -3.93
N ARG A 54 19.11 0.47 -4.97
CA ARG A 54 19.01 1.93 -4.89
C ARG A 54 17.56 2.38 -4.79
N GLN A 55 16.68 1.78 -5.58
CA GLN A 55 15.25 2.09 -5.57
C GLN A 55 14.60 1.71 -4.25
N ARG A 56 14.92 0.53 -3.69
CA ARG A 56 14.48 0.11 -2.36
C ARG A 56 14.90 1.07 -1.24
N ILE A 57 16.11 1.63 -1.30
CA ILE A 57 16.55 2.64 -0.33
C ILE A 57 15.73 3.92 -0.49
N ALA A 58 15.53 4.40 -1.72
CA ALA A 58 14.72 5.59 -1.98
C ALA A 58 13.28 5.41 -1.48
N GLU A 59 12.68 4.25 -1.73
CA GLU A 59 11.35 3.88 -1.24
C GLU A 59 11.27 3.94 0.29
N LYS A 60 12.24 3.35 0.98
CA LYS A 60 12.29 3.39 2.45
C LYS A 60 12.46 4.80 3.00
N LEU A 61 13.27 5.64 2.35
CA LEU A 61 13.43 7.04 2.75
C LEU A 61 12.14 7.83 2.54
N HIS A 62 11.46 7.61 1.41
CA HIS A 62 10.17 8.23 1.12
C HIS A 62 9.11 7.81 2.14
N LEU A 63 8.96 6.51 2.39
CA LEU A 63 8.07 5.98 3.43
C LEU A 63 8.43 6.51 4.83
N GLY A 64 9.72 6.61 5.14
CA GLY A 64 10.20 7.15 6.40
C GLY A 64 9.83 8.62 6.57
N TYR A 65 9.96 9.42 5.50
CA TYR A 65 9.54 10.82 5.47
C TYR A 65 8.03 10.96 5.65
N GLU A 66 7.20 10.25 4.87
CA GLU A 66 5.74 10.31 5.00
C GLU A 66 5.27 9.86 6.39
N ASN A 67 5.75 8.70 6.86
CA ASN A 67 5.31 8.15 8.14
C ASN A 67 5.86 8.89 9.36
N THR A 68 6.91 9.71 9.20
CA THR A 68 7.50 10.47 10.31
C THR A 68 7.13 11.93 10.23
N TRP A 69 7.53 12.62 9.16
CA TRP A 69 7.38 14.08 9.06
C TRP A 69 5.94 14.49 8.80
N GLU A 70 5.29 13.92 7.78
CA GLU A 70 3.88 14.27 7.50
C GLU A 70 2.96 13.77 8.62
N LYS A 71 3.29 12.62 9.20
CA LYS A 71 2.56 12.12 10.37
C LYS A 71 2.75 13.02 11.60
N LEU A 72 3.97 13.52 11.84
CA LEU A 72 4.25 14.43 12.95
C LEU A 72 3.58 15.78 12.72
N ASP A 73 3.60 16.30 11.50
CA ASP A 73 2.81 17.48 11.13
C ASP A 73 1.34 17.23 11.47
N ARG A 74 0.72 16.19 10.89
CA ARG A 74 -0.70 15.87 11.09
C ARG A 74 -1.09 15.66 12.55
N VAL A 75 -0.30 14.91 13.33
CA VAL A 75 -0.68 14.51 14.69
C VAL A 75 -0.31 15.56 15.74
N VAL A 76 0.80 16.28 15.54
CA VAL A 76 1.38 17.15 16.58
C VAL A 76 1.23 18.63 16.23
N LEU A 77 1.31 19.01 14.96
CA LEU A 77 1.43 20.40 14.53
C LEU A 77 0.16 20.97 13.88
N SER A 78 -0.62 20.15 13.15
CA SER A 78 -1.73 20.63 12.31
C SER A 78 -3.08 20.77 13.05
N GLY A 79 -3.13 20.48 14.35
CA GLY A 79 -4.38 20.48 15.11
C GLY A 79 -5.33 19.34 14.68
N MET A 80 -6.63 19.53 14.85
CA MET A 80 -7.60 18.49 14.49
C MET A 80 -7.70 18.37 12.96
N GLU A 81 -7.50 17.17 12.41
CA GLU A 81 -7.53 16.92 10.96
C GLU A 81 -8.92 17.20 10.38
N ARG A 82 -9.04 17.79 9.18
CA ARG A 82 -10.34 18.22 8.61
C ARG A 82 -11.40 17.12 8.51
N THR A 83 -10.98 15.85 8.44
CA THR A 83 -11.84 14.68 8.37
C THR A 83 -12.10 14.04 9.74
N HIS A 84 -11.56 14.61 10.81
CA HIS A 84 -11.73 14.11 12.16
C HIS A 84 -13.22 14.21 12.56
N PRO A 85 -13.82 13.14 13.12
CA PRO A 85 -15.27 13.08 13.33
C PRO A 85 -15.79 14.16 14.29
N ARG A 86 -14.95 14.62 15.23
CA ARG A 86 -15.26 15.71 16.17
C ARG A 86 -14.94 17.11 15.65
N GLN A 87 -14.74 17.29 14.35
CA GLN A 87 -14.55 18.61 13.78
C GLN A 87 -15.76 19.51 14.05
N VAL A 88 -15.50 20.76 14.41
CA VAL A 88 -16.54 21.76 14.70
C VAL A 88 -17.50 21.92 13.52
N ALA A 89 -17.00 21.77 12.29
CA ALA A 89 -17.81 21.83 11.07
C ALA A 89 -18.90 20.74 10.97
N TYR A 90 -18.78 19.64 11.73
CA TYR A 90 -19.76 18.55 11.74
C TYR A 90 -20.81 18.68 12.84
N ASP A 91 -20.68 19.64 13.76
CA ASP A 91 -21.66 19.92 14.82
C ASP A 91 -22.18 18.66 15.53
N GLY A 92 -21.24 17.79 15.93
CA GLY A 92 -21.54 16.55 16.65
C GLY A 92 -22.24 15.44 15.85
N ARG A 93 -22.45 15.60 14.53
CA ARG A 93 -23.13 14.60 13.67
C ARG A 93 -22.55 13.19 13.69
N PHE A 94 -21.31 13.03 14.14
CA PHE A 94 -20.60 11.75 14.14
C PHE A 94 -20.15 11.33 15.54
N ASP A 95 -20.61 12.00 16.60
CA ASP A 95 -20.16 11.74 17.97
C ASP A 95 -20.54 10.34 18.48
N ASP A 96 -21.65 9.79 17.99
CA ASP A 96 -22.18 8.47 18.34
C ASP A 96 -21.43 7.30 17.68
N ILE A 97 -20.70 7.57 16.59
CA ILE A 97 -19.91 6.56 15.83
C ILE A 97 -18.40 6.81 15.86
N ALA A 98 -17.94 7.89 16.49
CA ALA A 98 -16.52 8.22 16.58
C ALA A 98 -15.78 7.19 17.46
N VAL A 99 -14.87 6.45 16.84
CA VAL A 99 -14.04 5.40 17.49
C VAL A 99 -12.71 5.91 18.04
N TYR A 100 -12.41 7.20 17.89
CA TYR A 100 -11.20 7.87 18.37
C TYR A 100 -11.60 9.18 19.03
#